data_AF-A0A927NC08-F1
#
_entry.id   AF-A0A927NC08-F1
#
_cell.length_a   1.000
_cell.length_b   1.000
_cell.length_c   1.000
_cell.angle_alpha   90.00
_cell.angle_beta   90.00
_cell.angle_gamma   90.00
#
_symmetry.space_group_name_H-M   'P 1'
#
loop_
_entity.id
_entity.type
_entity.pdbx_description
1 polymer ?
#
loop_
_entity_poly.entity_id
_entity_poly.type
_entity_poly.pdbx_seq_one_letter_code
_entity_poly.pdbx_strand_id
1 'polypeptide(L)'
;MGNACEPEPAGPGLLGPADVRLLVTELGIRPTKQRGQNFVTDANTVRRIVRTAGAGESDVVLEIGPGLGSLTLALLGAGSRVVAVEIDDRLAAALPATVERFAPRQADRLSVVHADAMDVTALPGPAPTTLVANLPYNVAVPVLLNVLERFPSVENGLVMVQLEVAERLAAEPGSKIYGIPSVKAAWYAEVRKTGLVGRAVFWPQPHVDSGLVAFTRRRPPSTTAAREDVFRVIDAAFAQRRKTLRAALSRLVGSPVGAEEVLRAADVDPGARGERLAVEDFARIAERLPAHSGSDPSGSPAHTFEETPPARRAKDRAERKSAP
;
A
#
# COMPACT_ATOMS: atom_id res chain seq x y z
N MET A 1 47.59 -18.72 -27.54
CA MET A 1 46.57 -19.07 -26.52
C MET A 1 45.62 -17.90 -26.42
N GLY A 2 44.48 -17.97 -27.12
CA GLY A 2 43.46 -16.94 -27.06
C GLY A 2 42.63 -17.12 -25.80
N ASN A 3 42.63 -16.12 -24.92
CA ASN A 3 41.66 -16.02 -23.85
C ASN A 3 40.29 -15.78 -24.49
N ALA A 4 39.48 -16.83 -24.56
CA ALA A 4 38.05 -16.67 -24.74
C ALA A 4 37.53 -15.93 -23.51
N CYS A 5 37.12 -14.68 -23.72
CA CYS A 5 36.30 -13.95 -22.76
C CYS A 5 35.01 -14.76 -22.58
N GLU A 6 34.82 -15.35 -21.41
CA GLU A 6 33.54 -15.96 -21.06
C GLU A 6 32.46 -14.87 -21.17
N PRO A 7 31.35 -15.12 -21.88
CA PRO A 7 30.28 -14.13 -21.96
C PRO A 7 29.77 -13.88 -20.55
N GLU A 8 29.65 -12.60 -20.17
CA GLU A 8 29.01 -12.24 -18.91
C GLU A 8 27.65 -12.96 -18.79
N PRO A 9 27.35 -13.54 -17.63
CA PRO A 9 26.15 -14.34 -17.47
C PRO A 9 24.91 -13.48 -17.76
N ALA A 10 24.14 -13.84 -18.79
CA ALA A 10 22.89 -13.17 -19.11
C ALA A 10 21.97 -13.18 -17.87
N GLY A 11 21.71 -12.01 -17.30
CA GLY A 11 20.81 -11.83 -16.16
C GLY A 11 19.37 -12.26 -16.49
N PRO A 12 18.45 -12.26 -15.50
CA PRO A 12 17.05 -12.65 -15.72
C PRO A 12 16.41 -11.98 -16.94
N GLY A 13 15.70 -12.78 -17.74
CA GLY A 13 14.84 -12.28 -18.80
C GLY A 13 13.67 -11.52 -18.18
N LEU A 14 13.56 -10.22 -18.46
CA LEU A 14 12.43 -9.43 -17.98
C LEU A 14 11.26 -9.52 -18.96
N LEU A 15 10.04 -9.53 -18.43
CA LEU A 15 8.84 -9.64 -19.25
C LEU A 15 8.60 -8.38 -20.08
N GLY A 16 8.46 -8.57 -21.39
CA GLY A 16 7.94 -7.55 -22.29
C GLY A 16 6.44 -7.68 -22.54
N PRO A 17 5.86 -6.81 -23.39
CA PRO A 17 4.43 -6.87 -23.73
C PRO A 17 4.00 -8.18 -24.40
N ALA A 18 4.90 -8.84 -25.13
CA ALA A 18 4.62 -10.13 -25.77
C ALA A 18 4.55 -11.26 -24.74
N ASP A 19 5.50 -11.32 -23.81
CA ASP A 19 5.54 -12.33 -22.75
C ASP A 19 4.33 -12.21 -21.82
N VAL A 20 3.96 -10.98 -21.45
CA VAL A 20 2.77 -10.72 -20.63
C VAL A 20 1.50 -11.22 -21.32
N ARG A 21 1.32 -10.95 -22.61
CA ARG A 21 0.18 -11.46 -23.37
C ARG A 21 0.18 -12.97 -23.45
N LEU A 22 1.34 -13.58 -23.70
CA LEU A 22 1.50 -15.03 -23.75
C LEU A 22 1.09 -15.68 -22.43
N LEU A 23 1.67 -15.25 -21.31
CA LEU A 23 1.39 -15.81 -19.99
C LEU A 23 -0.08 -15.64 -19.60
N VAL A 24 -0.69 -14.48 -19.90
CA VAL A 24 -2.12 -14.25 -19.64
C VAL A 24 -2.99 -15.23 -20.44
N THR A 25 -2.66 -15.47 -21.71
CA THR A 25 -3.37 -16.45 -22.55
C THR A 25 -3.17 -17.88 -22.05
N GLU A 26 -1.94 -18.29 -21.73
CA GLU A 26 -1.60 -19.62 -21.20
C GLU A 26 -2.35 -19.91 -19.89
N LEU A 27 -2.44 -18.92 -19.00
CA LEU A 27 -3.13 -19.04 -17.71
C LEU A 27 -4.65 -18.85 -17.80
N GLY A 28 -5.17 -18.55 -19.00
CA GLY A 28 -6.58 -18.26 -19.21
C GLY A 28 -7.09 -17.10 -18.33
N ILE A 29 -6.22 -16.15 -18.01
CA ILE A 29 -6.53 -15.01 -17.16
C ILE A 29 -7.29 -13.98 -17.99
N ARG A 30 -8.44 -13.57 -17.49
CA ARG A 30 -9.15 -12.39 -18.00
C ARG A 30 -8.95 -11.29 -16.98
N PRO A 31 -8.15 -10.25 -17.27
CA PRO A 31 -7.95 -9.15 -16.33
C PRO A 31 -9.32 -8.58 -15.92
N THR A 32 -9.64 -8.66 -14.64
CA THR A 32 -10.90 -8.12 -14.13
C THR A 32 -10.65 -6.76 -13.51
N LYS A 33 -11.55 -5.81 -13.77
CA LYS A 33 -11.53 -4.51 -13.09
C LYS A 33 -11.68 -4.66 -11.57
N GLN A 34 -12.39 -5.69 -11.11
CA GLN A 34 -12.65 -5.96 -9.69
C GLN A 34 -11.38 -6.28 -8.89
N ARG A 35 -10.41 -6.98 -9.48
CA ARG A 35 -9.14 -7.31 -8.80
C ARG A 35 -8.02 -6.28 -9.03
N GLY A 36 -8.30 -5.21 -9.80
CA GLY A 36 -7.32 -4.15 -10.05
C GLY A 36 -6.03 -4.62 -10.75
N GLN A 37 -6.06 -5.76 -11.45
CA GLN A 37 -4.89 -6.37 -12.07
C GLN A 37 -4.39 -5.53 -13.26
N ASN A 38 -3.25 -4.86 -13.07
CA ASN A 38 -2.53 -4.14 -14.11
C ASN A 38 -1.07 -4.62 -14.09
N PHE A 39 -0.66 -5.39 -15.10
CA PHE A 39 0.67 -5.99 -15.16
C PHE A 39 1.67 -5.01 -15.76
N VAL A 40 2.83 -4.86 -15.13
CA VAL A 40 3.92 -4.03 -15.68
C VAL A 40 4.54 -4.76 -16.87
N THR A 41 4.65 -4.09 -18.01
CA THR A 41 5.11 -4.65 -19.29
C THR A 41 6.41 -4.04 -19.79
N ASP A 42 6.97 -3.06 -19.05
CA ASP A 42 8.20 -2.36 -19.42
C ASP A 42 9.36 -2.73 -18.50
N ALA A 43 10.35 -3.40 -19.08
CA ALA A 43 11.57 -3.84 -18.40
C ALA A 43 12.36 -2.67 -17.78
N ASN A 44 12.37 -1.51 -18.42
CA ASN A 44 13.10 -0.35 -17.91
C ASN A 44 12.46 0.23 -16.66
N THR A 45 11.12 0.24 -16.60
CA THR A 45 10.35 0.65 -15.44
C THR A 45 10.63 -0.24 -14.23
N VAL A 46 10.57 -1.57 -14.37
CA VAL A 46 10.86 -2.48 -13.24
C VAL A 46 12.31 -2.35 -12.77
N ARG A 47 13.29 -2.24 -13.69
CA ARG A 47 14.68 -1.96 -13.31
C ARG A 47 14.84 -0.65 -12.53
N ARG A 48 14.12 0.40 -12.94
CA ARG A 48 14.13 1.69 -12.23
C ARG A 48 13.53 1.55 -10.83
N ILE A 49 12.43 0.82 -10.69
CA ILE A 49 11.79 0.54 -9.40
C ILE A 49 12.78 -0.16 -8.46
N VAL A 50 13.39 -1.26 -8.91
CA VAL A 50 14.36 -2.04 -8.10
C VAL A 50 15.56 -1.17 -7.68
N ARG A 51 16.15 -0.40 -8.59
CA ARG A 51 17.23 0.54 -8.25
C ARG A 51 16.79 1.63 -7.27
N THR A 52 15.57 2.16 -7.41
CA THR A 52 15.06 3.23 -6.53
C THR A 52 14.74 2.68 -5.14
N ALA A 53 14.33 1.42 -5.05
CA ALA A 53 14.13 0.71 -3.79
C ALA A 53 15.46 0.43 -3.07
N GLY A 54 16.57 0.36 -3.82
CA GLY A 54 17.88 -0.01 -3.28
C GLY A 54 17.99 -1.50 -2.94
N ALA A 55 17.09 -2.34 -3.48
CA ALA A 55 17.09 -3.77 -3.22
C ALA A 55 18.28 -4.47 -3.91
N GLY A 56 18.97 -5.32 -3.18
CA GLY A 56 20.13 -6.08 -3.66
C GLY A 56 20.34 -7.41 -2.94
N GLU A 57 21.59 -7.85 -2.91
CA GLU A 57 22.00 -9.19 -2.45
C GLU A 57 21.78 -9.47 -0.97
N SER A 58 21.85 -8.44 -0.13
CA SER A 58 21.61 -8.52 1.30
C SER A 58 20.12 -8.51 1.67
N ASP A 59 19.23 -8.25 0.71
CA ASP A 59 17.83 -8.00 1.01
C ASP A 59 16.96 -9.25 0.87
N VAL A 60 16.01 -9.35 1.81
CA VAL A 60 14.87 -10.24 1.73
C VAL A 60 13.67 -9.36 1.43
N VAL A 61 13.27 -9.36 0.17
CA VAL A 61 12.20 -8.51 -0.35
C VAL A 61 10.87 -9.20 -0.15
N LEU A 62 9.96 -8.55 0.57
CA LEU A 62 8.54 -8.86 0.52
C LEU A 62 7.94 -8.18 -0.71
N GLU A 63 7.33 -8.96 -1.60
CA GLU A 63 6.55 -8.46 -2.74
C GLU A 63 5.09 -8.83 -2.55
N ILE A 64 4.20 -7.84 -2.57
CA ILE A 64 2.75 -8.08 -2.51
C ILE A 64 2.14 -7.89 -3.89
N GLY A 65 1.38 -8.89 -4.36
CA GLY A 65 0.77 -8.89 -5.68
C GLY A 65 1.79 -8.97 -6.81
N PRO A 66 2.64 -10.02 -6.86
CA PRO A 66 3.66 -10.19 -7.92
C PRO A 66 3.03 -10.30 -9.32
N GLY A 67 1.76 -10.72 -9.42
CA GLY A 67 1.09 -10.94 -10.69
C GLY A 67 1.82 -11.97 -11.54
N LEU A 68 2.18 -11.59 -12.76
CA LEU A 68 2.94 -12.43 -13.68
C LEU A 68 4.45 -12.49 -13.36
N GLY A 69 4.93 -11.75 -12.37
CA GLY A 69 6.33 -11.78 -11.95
C GLY A 69 7.25 -10.76 -12.61
N SER A 70 6.72 -9.74 -13.30
CA SER A 70 7.55 -8.71 -13.96
C SER A 70 8.51 -8.01 -12.99
N LEU A 71 8.03 -7.68 -11.79
CA LEU A 71 8.84 -7.05 -10.74
C LEU A 71 9.66 -8.11 -9.98
N THR A 72 9.06 -9.27 -9.67
CA THR A 72 9.76 -10.44 -9.10
C THR A 72 11.05 -10.78 -9.85
N LEU A 73 11.00 -10.88 -11.19
CA LEU A 73 12.18 -11.21 -12.02
C LEU A 73 13.27 -10.14 -11.93
N ALA A 74 12.88 -8.86 -11.83
CA ALA A 74 13.82 -7.76 -11.68
C ALA A 74 14.48 -7.76 -10.29
N LEU A 75 13.72 -8.08 -9.23
CA LEU A 75 14.23 -8.21 -7.86
C LEU A 75 15.19 -9.39 -7.73
N LEU A 76 14.82 -10.55 -8.26
CA LEU A 76 15.69 -11.72 -8.34
C LEU A 76 16.97 -11.41 -9.15
N GLY A 77 16.86 -10.63 -10.22
CA GLY A 77 17.98 -10.20 -11.04
C GLY A 77 18.92 -9.19 -10.38
N ALA A 78 18.44 -8.41 -9.41
CA ALA A 78 19.29 -7.61 -8.53
C ALA A 78 19.94 -8.46 -7.42
N GLY A 79 19.66 -9.76 -7.43
CA GLY A 79 20.20 -10.69 -6.45
C GLY A 79 19.45 -10.64 -5.13
N SER A 80 18.20 -10.22 -5.04
CA SER A 80 17.45 -10.33 -3.78
C SER A 80 16.89 -11.73 -3.54
N ARG A 81 16.64 -12.10 -2.29
CA ARG A 81 15.68 -13.17 -1.97
C ARG A 81 14.28 -12.56 -1.99
N VAL A 82 13.32 -13.20 -2.65
CA VAL A 82 11.96 -12.65 -2.80
C VAL A 82 10.95 -13.57 -2.13
N VAL A 83 10.16 -13.02 -1.22
CA VAL A 83 8.95 -13.65 -0.68
C VAL A 83 7.75 -12.94 -1.29
N ALA A 84 7.06 -13.61 -2.20
CA ALA A 84 5.95 -13.05 -2.94
C ALA A 84 4.61 -13.53 -2.35
N VAL A 85 3.73 -12.60 -1.99
CA VAL A 85 2.36 -12.90 -1.51
C VAL A 85 1.37 -12.58 -2.62
N GLU A 86 0.63 -13.59 -3.07
CA GLU A 86 -0.35 -13.47 -4.14
C GLU A 86 -1.69 -14.08 -3.69
N ILE A 87 -2.78 -13.36 -3.94
CA ILE A 87 -4.13 -13.78 -3.56
C ILE A 87 -4.80 -14.62 -4.66
N ASP A 88 -4.41 -14.41 -5.92
CA ASP A 88 -4.98 -15.13 -7.06
C ASP A 88 -4.31 -16.51 -7.23
N ASP A 89 -5.08 -17.57 -6.99
CA ASP A 89 -4.65 -18.96 -7.05
C ASP A 89 -3.86 -19.30 -8.32
N ARG A 90 -4.28 -18.77 -9.48
CA ARG A 90 -3.64 -19.08 -10.77
C ARG A 90 -2.30 -18.40 -10.90
N LEU A 91 -2.21 -17.14 -10.48
CA LEU A 91 -0.98 -16.37 -10.52
C LEU A 91 0.03 -16.90 -9.51
N ALA A 92 -0.42 -17.19 -8.28
CA ALA A 92 0.42 -17.79 -7.24
C ALA A 92 1.01 -19.13 -7.69
N ALA A 93 0.19 -20.01 -8.29
CA ALA A 93 0.64 -21.30 -8.80
C ALA A 93 1.57 -21.18 -10.01
N ALA A 94 1.39 -20.16 -10.86
CA ALA A 94 2.16 -19.97 -12.09
C ALA A 94 3.53 -19.31 -11.86
N LEU A 95 3.66 -18.45 -10.85
CA LEU A 95 4.84 -17.63 -10.64
C LEU A 95 6.15 -18.43 -10.56
N PRO A 96 6.24 -19.58 -9.85
CA PRO A 96 7.44 -20.41 -9.85
C PRO A 96 7.86 -20.87 -11.26
N ALA A 97 6.89 -21.28 -12.09
CA ALA A 97 7.16 -21.70 -13.47
C ALA A 97 7.60 -20.52 -14.36
N THR A 98 7.04 -19.33 -14.13
CA THR A 98 7.53 -18.11 -14.78
C THR A 98 8.98 -17.83 -14.39
N VAL A 99 9.32 -17.91 -13.10
CA VAL A 99 10.71 -17.71 -12.65
C VAL A 99 11.64 -18.78 -13.20
N GLU A 100 11.25 -20.05 -13.23
CA GLU A 100 12.06 -21.11 -13.83
C GLU A 100 12.33 -20.84 -15.33
N ARG A 101 11.34 -20.33 -16.06
CA ARG A 101 11.46 -20.02 -17.48
C ARG A 101 12.39 -18.83 -17.76
N PHE A 102 12.33 -17.79 -16.95
CA PHE A 102 12.97 -16.50 -17.23
C PHE A 102 14.20 -16.20 -16.36
N ALA A 103 14.36 -16.88 -15.24
CA ALA A 103 15.42 -16.69 -14.25
C ALA A 103 15.77 -18.02 -13.51
N PRO A 104 16.10 -19.11 -14.23
CA PRO A 104 16.27 -20.45 -13.63
C PRO A 104 17.37 -20.48 -12.55
N ARG A 105 18.42 -19.66 -12.70
CA ARG A 105 19.53 -19.58 -11.74
C ARG A 105 19.18 -18.87 -10.44
N GLN A 106 18.00 -18.28 -10.35
CA GLN A 106 17.49 -17.54 -9.19
C GLN A 106 16.23 -18.18 -8.61
N ALA A 107 15.77 -19.31 -9.16
CA ALA A 107 14.51 -19.93 -8.76
C ALA A 107 14.47 -20.34 -7.27
N ASP A 108 15.62 -20.75 -6.71
CA ASP A 108 15.81 -21.09 -5.29
C ASP A 108 15.68 -19.89 -4.33
N ARG A 109 15.68 -18.68 -4.89
CA ARG A 109 15.56 -17.42 -4.14
C ARG A 109 14.14 -16.89 -4.09
N LEU A 110 13.19 -17.55 -4.77
CA LEU A 110 11.78 -17.24 -4.70
C LEU A 110 11.09 -18.11 -3.64
N SER A 111 10.21 -17.50 -2.85
CA SER A 111 9.18 -18.21 -2.09
C SER A 111 7.84 -17.56 -2.38
N VAL A 112 6.83 -18.37 -2.68
CA VAL A 112 5.47 -17.88 -2.98
C VAL A 112 4.53 -18.30 -1.86
N VAL A 113 3.80 -17.31 -1.33
CA VAL A 113 2.76 -17.50 -0.33
C VAL A 113 1.42 -17.18 -1.00
N HIS A 114 0.60 -18.21 -1.18
CA HIS A 114 -0.76 -18.03 -1.68
C HIS A 114 -1.68 -17.63 -0.53
N ALA A 115 -1.98 -16.34 -0.41
CA ALA A 115 -2.79 -15.78 0.67
C ALA A 115 -3.27 -14.36 0.32
N ASP A 116 -4.33 -13.91 1.00
CA ASP A 116 -4.59 -12.48 1.11
C ASP A 116 -3.52 -11.84 1.99
N ALA A 117 -2.84 -10.80 1.50
CA ALA A 117 -1.83 -10.06 2.24
C ALA A 117 -2.35 -9.53 3.59
N MET A 118 -3.65 -9.24 3.70
CA MET A 118 -4.29 -8.78 4.93
C MET A 118 -4.42 -9.89 5.99
N ASP A 119 -4.25 -11.17 5.63
CA ASP A 119 -4.38 -12.32 6.53
C ASP A 119 -3.02 -12.97 6.88
N VAL A 120 -1.95 -12.59 6.18
CA VAL A 120 -0.61 -13.14 6.44
C VAL A 120 -0.05 -12.64 7.76
N THR A 121 0.29 -13.56 8.66
CA THR A 121 0.90 -13.29 9.97
C THR A 121 2.32 -13.84 10.11
N ALA A 122 2.75 -14.72 9.20
CA ALA A 122 4.08 -15.29 9.15
C ALA A 122 4.49 -15.52 7.70
N LEU A 123 5.80 -15.44 7.42
CA LEU A 123 6.37 -15.63 6.09
C LEU A 123 7.48 -16.70 6.16
N PRO A 124 7.68 -17.48 5.09
CA PRO A 124 8.72 -18.49 5.05
C PRO A 124 10.11 -17.85 4.91
N GLY A 125 11.14 -18.57 5.38
CA GLY A 125 12.52 -18.15 5.27
C GLY A 125 12.92 -17.04 6.26
N PRO A 126 14.00 -16.30 5.98
CA PRO A 126 14.41 -15.19 6.82
C PRO A 126 13.37 -14.06 6.82
N ALA A 127 13.33 -13.27 7.89
CA ALA A 127 12.40 -12.14 7.99
C ALA A 127 12.66 -11.12 6.87
N PRO A 128 11.61 -10.57 6.23
CA PRO A 128 11.78 -9.58 5.17
C PRO A 128 12.37 -8.28 5.72
N THR A 129 13.29 -7.69 4.97
CA THR A 129 13.99 -6.44 5.32
C THR A 129 13.42 -5.24 4.59
N THR A 130 12.82 -5.45 3.41
CA THR A 130 12.28 -4.40 2.56
C THR A 130 10.98 -4.82 1.87
N LEU A 131 10.09 -3.87 1.62
CA LEU A 131 8.86 -4.08 0.84
C LEU A 131 9.03 -3.43 -0.54
N VAL A 132 8.91 -4.21 -1.61
CA VAL A 132 8.87 -3.68 -2.99
C VAL A 132 7.67 -4.25 -3.70
N ALA A 133 6.68 -3.42 -4.01
CA ALA A 133 5.39 -3.91 -4.50
C ALA A 133 4.71 -2.95 -5.48
N ASN A 134 3.99 -3.50 -6.45
CA ASN A 134 2.99 -2.79 -7.23
C ASN A 134 1.61 -3.06 -6.62
N LEU A 135 1.20 -2.23 -5.68
CA LEU A 135 0.05 -2.53 -4.84
C LEU A 135 -1.28 -2.35 -5.61
N PRO A 136 -2.26 -3.26 -5.44
CA PRO A 136 -3.57 -3.11 -6.03
C PRO A 136 -4.26 -1.83 -5.52
N TYR A 137 -4.88 -1.09 -6.44
CA TYR A 137 -5.32 0.28 -6.18
C TYR A 137 -6.40 0.41 -5.10
N ASN A 138 -7.27 -0.59 -4.97
CA ASN A 138 -8.37 -0.61 -4.02
C ASN A 138 -7.94 -0.95 -2.58
N VAL A 139 -6.77 -1.57 -2.38
CA VAL A 139 -6.33 -2.05 -1.06
C VAL A 139 -4.91 -1.61 -0.67
N ALA A 140 -4.27 -0.75 -1.48
CA ALA A 140 -2.87 -0.37 -1.29
C ALA A 140 -2.56 0.21 0.11
N VAL A 141 -3.38 1.15 0.61
CA VAL A 141 -3.13 1.77 1.91
C VAL A 141 -3.31 0.77 3.06
N PRO A 142 -4.44 0.02 3.18
CA PRO A 142 -4.58 -1.03 4.19
C PRO A 142 -3.43 -2.05 4.17
N VAL A 143 -3.03 -2.53 2.99
CA VAL A 143 -1.94 -3.50 2.84
C VAL A 143 -0.62 -2.93 3.33
N LEU A 144 -0.26 -1.71 2.93
CA LEU A 144 0.98 -1.07 3.39
C LEU A 144 1.01 -0.94 4.92
N LEU A 145 -0.08 -0.43 5.52
CA LEU A 145 -0.15 -0.26 6.97
C LEU A 145 -0.11 -1.60 7.72
N ASN A 146 -0.77 -2.63 7.17
CA ASN A 146 -0.77 -3.97 7.73
C ASN A 146 0.62 -4.61 7.69
N VAL A 147 1.35 -4.46 6.58
CA VAL A 147 2.74 -4.94 6.49
C VAL A 147 3.63 -4.22 7.50
N LEU A 148 3.52 -2.90 7.61
CA LEU A 148 4.30 -2.11 8.58
C LEU A 148 3.96 -2.45 10.04
N GLU A 149 2.74 -2.87 10.31
CA GLU A 149 2.31 -3.34 11.62
C GLU A 149 2.85 -4.73 11.95
N ARG A 150 2.69 -5.69 11.03
CA ARG A 150 2.95 -7.12 11.29
C ARG A 150 4.41 -7.53 11.12
N PHE A 151 5.14 -6.84 10.24
CA PHE A 151 6.52 -7.17 9.92
C PHE A 151 7.45 -6.03 10.37
N PRO A 152 7.78 -5.96 11.67
CA PRO A 152 8.66 -4.91 12.19
C PRO A 152 10.05 -4.93 11.55
N SER A 153 10.49 -6.07 11.01
CA SER A 153 11.75 -6.22 10.28
C SER A 153 11.81 -5.49 8.94
N VAL A 154 10.66 -5.06 8.39
CA VAL A 154 10.61 -4.25 7.17
C VAL A 154 10.99 -2.82 7.53
N GLU A 155 12.25 -2.47 7.29
CA GLU A 155 12.83 -1.19 7.68
C GLU A 155 12.70 -0.11 6.59
N ASN A 156 12.51 -0.52 5.34
CA ASN A 156 12.34 0.40 4.22
C ASN A 156 11.51 -0.25 3.11
N GLY A 157 11.21 0.53 2.07
CA GLY A 157 10.59 -0.03 0.89
C GLY A 157 10.21 1.00 -0.15
N LEU A 158 9.72 0.49 -1.28
CA LEU A 158 9.21 1.27 -2.39
C LEU A 158 7.94 0.61 -2.91
N VAL A 159 6.81 1.31 -2.75
CA VAL A 159 5.53 0.85 -3.28
C VAL A 159 5.09 1.72 -4.45
N MET A 160 4.53 1.08 -5.47
CA MET A 160 3.84 1.74 -6.56
C MET A 160 2.34 1.67 -6.31
N VAL A 161 1.68 2.83 -6.39
CA VAL A 161 0.25 3.01 -6.15
C VAL A 161 -0.30 4.04 -7.14
N GLN A 162 -1.62 4.25 -7.19
CA GLN A 162 -2.19 5.35 -7.98
C GLN A 162 -1.61 6.70 -7.54
N LEU A 163 -1.45 7.63 -8.49
CA LEU A 163 -0.82 8.93 -8.21
C LEU A 163 -1.47 9.68 -7.04
N GLU A 164 -2.81 9.75 -6.98
CA GLU A 164 -3.50 10.42 -5.88
C GLU A 164 -3.21 9.75 -4.52
N VAL A 165 -3.12 8.43 -4.49
CA VAL A 165 -2.79 7.67 -3.28
C VAL A 165 -1.35 7.95 -2.87
N ALA A 166 -0.41 8.01 -3.82
CA ALA A 166 0.98 8.36 -3.55
C ALA A 166 1.11 9.77 -2.96
N GLU A 167 0.40 10.73 -3.55
CA GLU A 167 0.36 12.12 -3.07
C GLU A 167 -0.26 12.23 -1.68
N ARG A 168 -1.29 11.43 -1.40
CA ARG A 168 -1.94 11.38 -0.09
C ARG A 168 -1.04 10.74 0.96
N LEU A 169 -0.38 9.63 0.66
CA LEU A 169 0.55 8.96 1.59
C LEU A 169 1.72 9.88 1.98
N ALA A 170 2.27 10.61 1.02
CA ALA A 170 3.40 11.52 1.23
C ALA A 170 3.00 12.97 1.57
N ALA A 171 1.71 13.25 1.82
CA ALA A 171 1.26 14.59 2.16
C ALA A 171 1.71 14.97 3.58
N GLU A 172 2.12 16.23 3.75
CA GLU A 172 2.46 16.82 5.04
C GLU A 172 1.27 17.57 5.68
N PRO A 173 1.27 17.76 7.01
CA PRO A 173 0.26 18.56 7.70
C PRO A 173 0.09 19.95 7.09
N GLY A 174 -1.15 20.42 7.03
CA GLY A 174 -1.55 21.70 6.44
C GLY A 174 -1.87 21.65 4.95
N SER A 175 -1.56 20.54 4.26
CA SER A 175 -1.97 20.33 2.86
C SER A 175 -3.43 19.89 2.73
N LYS A 176 -4.09 20.28 1.62
CA LYS A 176 -5.46 19.84 1.29
C LYS A 176 -5.55 18.33 1.00
N ILE A 177 -4.44 17.71 0.60
CA ILE A 177 -4.37 16.28 0.28
C ILE A 177 -4.21 15.45 1.57
N TYR A 178 -3.65 16.05 2.64
CA TYR A 178 -3.41 15.40 3.92
C TYR A 178 -4.68 14.77 4.50
N GLY A 179 -4.54 13.56 5.04
CA GLY A 179 -5.66 12.77 5.56
C GLY A 179 -5.23 11.55 6.35
N ILE A 180 -6.19 10.67 6.62
CA ILE A 180 -5.99 9.44 7.40
C ILE A 180 -4.79 8.61 6.91
N PRO A 181 -4.60 8.35 5.59
CA PRO A 181 -3.44 7.59 5.13
C PRO A 181 -2.10 8.25 5.47
N SER A 182 -2.02 9.58 5.37
CA SER A 182 -0.82 10.36 5.68
C SER A 182 -0.43 10.17 7.15
N VAL A 183 -1.40 10.35 8.06
CA VAL A 183 -1.16 10.31 9.51
C VAL A 183 -0.86 8.88 9.98
N LYS A 184 -1.64 7.90 9.51
CA LYS A 184 -1.44 6.49 9.88
C LYS A 184 -0.14 5.92 9.30
N ALA A 185 0.27 6.33 8.09
CA ALA A 185 1.57 5.95 7.56
C ALA A 185 2.71 6.61 8.35
N ALA A 186 2.55 7.90 8.70
CA ALA A 186 3.48 8.60 9.57
C ALA A 186 3.64 7.93 10.94
N TRP A 187 2.66 7.18 11.46
CA TRP A 187 2.87 6.40 12.69
C TRP A 187 4.04 5.42 12.57
N TYR A 188 4.23 4.81 11.39
CA TYR A 188 5.20 3.74 11.17
C TYR A 188 6.48 4.19 10.45
N ALA A 189 6.39 5.17 9.56
CA ALA A 189 7.48 5.49 8.65
C ALA A 189 7.52 6.96 8.26
N GLU A 190 8.70 7.43 7.87
CA GLU A 190 8.85 8.60 7.00
C GLU A 190 8.49 8.19 5.57
N VAL A 191 7.61 8.95 4.91
CA VAL A 191 7.03 8.60 3.61
C VAL A 191 7.25 9.72 2.62
N ARG A 192 7.81 9.40 1.44
CA ARG A 192 8.12 10.39 0.40
C ARG A 192 7.75 9.89 -0.99
N LYS A 193 7.22 10.78 -1.84
CA LYS A 193 7.02 10.49 -3.26
C LYS A 193 8.37 10.59 -3.98
N THR A 194 8.77 9.54 -4.69
CA THR A 194 10.10 9.43 -5.33
C THR A 194 10.07 9.44 -6.84
N GLY A 195 8.90 9.28 -7.46
CA GLY A 195 8.79 9.30 -8.91
C GLY A 195 7.39 9.06 -9.43
N LEU A 196 7.28 9.11 -10.75
CA LEU A 196 6.06 8.85 -11.51
C LEU A 196 6.29 7.68 -12.47
N VAL A 197 5.26 6.87 -12.65
CA VAL A 197 5.22 5.79 -13.64
C VAL A 197 3.99 6.01 -14.51
N GLY A 198 4.22 6.30 -15.79
CA GLY A 198 3.14 6.54 -16.75
C GLY A 198 2.32 5.28 -16.99
N ARG A 199 1.00 5.42 -17.09
CA ARG A 199 0.05 4.31 -17.25
C ARG A 199 0.30 3.42 -18.49
N ALA A 200 0.98 3.92 -19.51
CA ALA A 200 1.25 3.20 -20.76
C ALA A 200 2.17 1.97 -20.59
N VAL A 201 2.88 1.86 -19.46
CA VAL A 201 3.74 0.71 -19.17
C VAL A 201 2.97 -0.50 -18.64
N PHE A 202 1.66 -0.37 -18.42
CA PHE A 202 0.82 -1.41 -17.86
C PHE A 202 -0.10 -2.04 -18.90
N TRP A 203 -0.44 -3.31 -18.68
CA TRP A 203 -1.50 -4.00 -19.40
C TRP A 203 -2.41 -4.78 -18.44
N PRO A 204 -3.75 -4.60 -18.52
CA PRO A 204 -4.43 -3.51 -19.19
C PRO A 204 -3.96 -2.14 -18.69
N GLN A 205 -4.13 -1.10 -19.51
CA GLN A 205 -3.74 0.25 -19.15
C GLN A 205 -4.72 0.84 -18.13
N PRO A 206 -4.26 1.30 -16.95
CA PRO A 206 -5.11 1.95 -15.97
C PRO A 206 -5.55 3.34 -16.43
N HIS A 207 -6.57 3.89 -15.76
CA HIS A 207 -7.11 5.21 -16.10
C HIS A 207 -6.22 6.38 -15.65
N VAL A 208 -5.36 6.16 -14.66
CA VAL A 208 -4.51 7.17 -14.05
C VAL A 208 -3.06 6.71 -14.03
N ASP A 209 -2.14 7.66 -13.92
CA ASP A 209 -0.72 7.36 -13.74
C ASP A 209 -0.46 6.86 -12.30
N SER A 210 0.67 6.17 -12.12
CA SER A 210 1.10 5.65 -10.83
C SER A 210 2.20 6.53 -10.22
N GLY A 211 2.22 6.62 -8.90
CA GLY A 211 3.29 7.25 -8.13
C GLY A 211 4.14 6.20 -7.42
N LEU A 212 5.45 6.46 -7.34
CA LEU A 212 6.35 5.69 -6.50
C LEU A 212 6.47 6.37 -5.14
N VAL A 213 6.27 5.60 -4.07
CA VAL A 213 6.35 6.04 -2.68
C VAL A 213 7.43 5.24 -2.00
N ALA A 214 8.51 5.90 -1.60
CA ALA A 214 9.50 5.30 -0.73
C ALA A 214 9.13 5.58 0.72
N PHE A 215 9.47 4.65 1.59
CA PHE A 215 9.35 4.84 3.02
C PHE A 215 10.58 4.31 3.75
N THR A 216 10.83 4.87 4.92
CA THR A 216 11.83 4.40 5.88
C THR A 216 11.16 4.32 7.23
N ARG A 217 11.21 3.15 7.86
CA ARG A 217 10.61 2.91 9.17
C ARG A 217 11.19 3.90 10.16
N ARG A 218 10.32 4.40 11.03
CA ARG A 218 10.69 5.24 12.16
C ARG A 218 10.11 4.65 13.44
N ARG A 219 10.62 5.10 14.58
CA ARG A 219 9.97 4.81 15.85
C ARG A 219 8.63 5.55 15.90
N PRO A 220 7.55 4.90 16.35
CA PRO A 220 6.29 5.59 16.55
C PRO A 220 6.44 6.71 17.59
N PRO A 221 5.54 7.69 17.63
CA PRO A 221 5.52 8.73 18.66
C PRO A 221 5.64 8.12 20.06
N SER A 222 6.47 8.72 20.92
CA SER A 222 6.55 8.33 22.32
C SER A 222 5.22 8.65 22.99
N THR A 223 4.46 7.63 23.39
CA THR A 223 3.16 7.80 24.02
C THR A 223 2.79 6.66 24.96
N THR A 224 1.97 6.94 25.98
CA THR A 224 1.35 5.93 26.83
C THR A 224 0.03 5.40 26.27
N ALA A 225 -0.53 6.02 25.23
CA ALA A 225 -1.77 5.57 24.60
C ALA A 225 -1.52 4.33 23.73
N ALA A 226 -2.50 3.42 23.70
CA ALA A 226 -2.48 2.33 22.72
C ALA A 226 -2.62 2.92 21.31
N ARG A 227 -1.96 2.29 20.33
CA ARG A 227 -2.03 2.72 18.92
C ARG A 227 -3.47 2.78 18.43
N GLU A 228 -4.30 1.84 18.84
CA GLU A 228 -5.71 1.73 18.48
C GLU A 228 -6.49 2.97 18.94
N ASP A 229 -6.17 3.51 20.12
CA ASP A 229 -6.75 4.75 20.63
C ASP A 229 -6.31 5.94 19.79
N VAL A 230 -5.02 6.03 19.44
CA VAL A 230 -4.50 7.07 18.53
C VAL A 230 -5.21 7.02 17.17
N PHE A 231 -5.34 5.83 16.60
CA PHE A 231 -5.98 5.64 15.30
C PHE A 231 -7.46 6.00 15.34
N ARG A 232 -8.14 5.72 16.44
CA ARG A 232 -9.53 6.15 16.65
C ARG A 232 -9.67 7.67 16.75
N VAL A 233 -8.72 8.37 17.38
CA VAL A 233 -8.70 9.84 17.38
C VAL A 233 -8.50 10.38 15.97
N ILE A 234 -7.55 9.79 15.21
CA ILE A 234 -7.30 10.16 13.80
C ILE A 234 -8.59 9.99 12.99
N ASP A 235 -9.23 8.82 13.06
CA ASP A 235 -10.44 8.53 12.30
C ASP A 235 -11.58 9.50 12.67
N ALA A 236 -11.76 9.80 13.95
CA ALA A 236 -12.74 10.78 14.41
C ALA A 236 -12.45 12.20 13.90
N ALA A 237 -11.18 12.63 13.92
CA ALA A 237 -10.78 13.97 13.47
C ALA A 237 -11.00 14.19 11.97
N PHE A 238 -10.91 13.13 11.15
CA PHE A 238 -11.08 13.21 9.70
C PHE A 238 -12.48 12.82 9.21
N ALA A 239 -13.36 12.28 10.08
CA ALA A 239 -14.73 11.92 9.73
C ALA A 239 -15.54 13.09 9.14
N GLN A 240 -15.25 14.32 9.57
CA GLN A 240 -15.86 15.54 9.03
C GLN A 240 -14.80 16.63 8.77
N ARG A 241 -14.12 16.55 7.62
CA ARG A 241 -12.95 17.40 7.25
C ARG A 241 -13.12 18.92 7.46
N ARG A 242 -14.35 19.44 7.45
CA ARG A 242 -14.61 20.89 7.62
C ARG A 242 -14.83 21.33 9.07
N LYS A 243 -14.96 20.39 10.01
CA LYS A 243 -15.20 20.69 11.43
C LYS A 243 -13.89 20.91 12.17
N THR A 244 -13.95 21.72 13.22
CA THR A 244 -12.85 21.85 14.18
C THR A 244 -12.71 20.57 15.00
N LEU A 245 -11.55 20.35 15.61
CA LEU A 245 -11.27 19.19 16.45
C LEU A 245 -12.23 19.10 17.63
N ARG A 246 -12.59 20.22 18.25
CA ARG A 246 -13.61 20.25 19.31
C ARG A 246 -14.90 19.57 18.86
N ALA A 247 -15.40 19.91 17.66
CA ALA A 247 -16.63 19.34 17.11
C ALA A 247 -16.44 17.88 16.64
N ALA A 248 -15.30 17.57 16.01
CA ALA A 248 -15.01 16.24 15.48
C ALA A 248 -14.87 15.19 16.61
N LEU A 249 -14.22 15.55 17.71
CA LEU A 249 -13.97 14.66 18.85
C LEU A 249 -15.10 14.67 19.90
N SER A 250 -16.10 15.55 19.77
CA SER A 250 -17.22 15.66 20.72
C SER A 250 -17.91 14.32 20.98
N ARG A 251 -18.13 13.51 19.93
CA ARG A 251 -18.78 12.20 20.08
C ARG A 251 -17.87 11.18 20.78
N LEU A 252 -16.57 11.25 20.51
CA LEU A 252 -15.58 10.33 21.08
C LEU A 252 -15.40 10.58 22.58
N VAL A 253 -15.39 11.85 23.00
CA VAL A 253 -15.22 12.24 24.42
C VAL A 253 -16.56 12.31 25.17
N GLY A 254 -17.68 12.41 24.46
CA GLY A 254 -19.03 12.47 25.02
C GLY A 254 -19.64 13.87 25.09
N SER A 255 -18.84 14.94 24.96
CA SER A 255 -19.36 16.30 24.81
C SER A 255 -18.36 17.25 24.12
N PRO A 256 -18.82 18.38 23.54
CA PRO A 256 -17.93 19.42 23.04
C PRO A 256 -17.10 20.12 24.11
N VAL A 257 -17.56 20.14 25.37
CA VAL A 257 -16.81 20.72 26.50
C VAL A 257 -15.66 19.79 26.89
N GLY A 258 -15.95 18.50 27.08
CA GLY A 258 -14.91 17.50 27.35
C GLY A 258 -13.88 17.38 26.23
N ALA A 259 -14.31 17.47 24.95
CA ALA A 259 -13.37 17.50 23.83
C ALA A 259 -12.42 18.71 23.88
N GLU A 260 -12.91 19.89 24.31
CA GLU A 260 -12.06 21.06 24.49
C GLU A 260 -11.06 20.88 25.65
N GLU A 261 -11.50 20.33 26.78
CA GLU A 261 -10.62 20.02 27.93
C GLU A 261 -9.49 19.06 27.53
N VAL A 262 -9.84 17.97 26.83
CA VAL A 262 -8.89 16.99 26.29
C VAL A 262 -7.87 17.64 25.34
N LEU A 263 -8.34 18.46 24.39
CA LEU A 263 -7.49 19.13 23.42
C LEU A 263 -6.51 20.10 24.10
N ARG A 264 -7.00 20.91 25.05
CA ARG A 264 -6.13 21.83 25.82
C ARG A 264 -5.11 21.06 26.68
N ALA A 265 -5.51 19.97 27.31
CA ALA A 265 -4.60 19.12 28.09
C ALA A 265 -3.55 18.39 27.23
N ALA A 266 -3.79 18.25 25.92
CA ALA A 266 -2.86 17.73 24.94
C ALA A 266 -1.99 18.81 24.26
N ASP A 267 -2.14 20.08 24.68
CA ASP A 267 -1.52 21.25 24.04
C ASP A 267 -1.88 21.38 22.55
N VAL A 268 -3.18 21.25 22.25
CA VAL A 268 -3.75 21.36 20.90
C VAL A 268 -4.88 22.39 20.89
N ASP A 269 -4.86 23.31 19.92
CA ASP A 269 -5.93 24.29 19.72
C ASP A 269 -7.28 23.59 19.41
N PRO A 270 -8.32 23.76 20.24
CA PRO A 270 -9.66 23.20 19.98
C PRO A 270 -10.30 23.67 18.67
N GLY A 271 -9.89 24.86 18.18
CA GLY A 271 -10.32 25.45 16.91
C GLY A 271 -9.59 24.90 15.69
N ALA A 272 -8.47 24.19 15.87
CA ALA A 272 -7.73 23.58 14.77
C ALA A 272 -8.57 22.49 14.08
N ARG A 273 -8.15 22.10 12.87
CA ARG A 273 -8.72 20.97 12.13
C ARG A 273 -7.70 19.84 12.07
N GLY A 274 -8.18 18.60 11.96
CA GLY A 274 -7.30 17.43 11.90
C GLY A 274 -6.22 17.51 10.83
N GLU A 275 -6.49 18.21 9.71
CA GLU A 275 -5.52 18.39 8.63
C GLU A 275 -4.28 19.22 9.00
N ARG A 276 -4.27 19.91 10.16
CA ARG A 276 -3.14 20.72 10.64
C ARG A 276 -2.21 19.98 11.59
N LEU A 277 -2.62 18.82 12.09
CA LEU A 277 -1.92 18.09 13.15
C LEU A 277 -0.92 17.11 12.58
N ALA A 278 0.21 16.96 13.26
CA ALA A 278 1.13 15.85 13.09
C ALA A 278 0.66 14.63 13.92
N VAL A 279 1.22 13.46 13.64
CA VAL A 279 0.83 12.21 14.32
C VAL A 279 1.18 12.23 15.82
N GLU A 280 2.20 12.99 16.21
CA GLU A 280 2.58 13.25 17.60
C GLU A 280 1.49 14.03 18.35
N ASP A 281 0.75 14.92 17.69
CA ASP A 281 -0.37 15.65 18.30
C ASP A 281 -1.55 14.69 18.56
N PHE A 282 -1.83 13.80 17.61
CA PHE A 282 -2.85 12.76 17.79
C PHE A 282 -2.51 11.80 18.93
N ALA A 283 -1.23 11.46 19.10
CA ALA A 283 -0.76 10.65 20.21
C ALA A 283 -1.02 11.35 21.57
N ARG A 284 -0.65 12.63 21.69
CA ARG A 284 -0.93 13.43 22.90
C ARG A 284 -2.42 13.55 23.20
N ILE A 285 -3.28 13.68 22.18
CA ILE A 285 -4.74 13.71 22.36
C ILE A 285 -5.24 12.37 22.91
N ALA A 286 -4.74 11.26 22.37
CA ALA A 286 -5.15 9.91 22.79
C ALA A 286 -4.82 9.64 24.26
N GLU A 287 -3.68 10.12 24.77
CA GLU A 287 -3.30 10.00 26.19
C GLU A 287 -4.27 10.72 27.15
N ARG A 288 -5.00 11.70 26.64
CA ARG A 288 -5.96 12.50 27.41
C ARG A 288 -7.38 11.97 27.29
N LEU A 289 -7.64 10.96 26.47
CA LEU A 289 -8.97 10.36 26.39
C LEU A 289 -9.34 9.72 27.74
N PRO A 290 -10.61 9.82 28.16
CA PRO A 290 -11.08 9.07 29.31
C PRO A 290 -10.93 7.57 29.05
N ALA A 291 -10.50 6.82 30.08
CA ALA A 291 -10.42 5.37 30.01
C ALA A 291 -11.78 4.79 29.61
N HIS A 292 -11.79 3.86 28.67
CA HIS A 292 -13.03 3.21 28.24
C HIS A 292 -13.56 2.33 29.37
N SER A 293 -14.68 2.74 29.97
CA SER A 293 -15.46 1.88 30.86
C SER A 293 -16.19 0.81 30.03
N GLY A 294 -15.50 -0.27 29.63
CA GLY A 294 -16.10 -1.43 28.94
C GLY A 294 -15.09 -2.33 28.20
N SER A 295 -14.89 -3.54 28.74
CA SER A 295 -14.12 -4.74 28.31
C SER A 295 -14.37 -5.18 26.85
N ASP A 296 -13.45 -5.84 26.10
CA ASP A 296 -12.64 -7.05 26.40
C ASP A 296 -11.37 -7.16 25.51
N PRO A 297 -10.29 -7.87 25.92
CA PRO A 297 -9.04 -8.02 25.16
C PRO A 297 -9.04 -9.16 24.11
N SER A 298 -10.20 -9.60 23.63
CA SER A 298 -10.27 -10.62 22.57
C SER A 298 -11.50 -10.41 21.68
N GLY A 299 -11.28 -9.93 20.46
CA GLY A 299 -12.34 -9.83 19.45
C GLY A 299 -11.99 -8.82 18.38
N SER A 300 -11.37 -9.28 17.30
CA SER A 300 -11.17 -8.51 16.08
C SER A 300 -12.53 -8.21 15.43
N PRO A 301 -12.91 -6.94 15.18
CA PRO A 301 -13.95 -6.63 14.21
C PRO A 301 -13.29 -6.18 12.91
N ALA A 302 -13.58 -6.92 11.83
CA ALA A 302 -13.26 -6.53 10.47
C ALA A 302 -13.83 -5.12 10.19
N HIS A 303 -12.96 -4.16 9.88
CA HIS A 303 -13.37 -2.84 9.41
C HIS A 303 -13.73 -2.92 7.92
N THR A 304 -15.01 -3.14 7.65
CA THR A 304 -15.60 -2.96 6.32
C THR A 304 -15.64 -1.46 6.02
N PHE A 305 -14.77 -0.99 5.13
CA PHE A 305 -14.93 0.33 4.51
C PHE A 305 -16.04 0.24 3.46
N GLU A 306 -17.27 0.61 3.84
CA GLU A 306 -18.36 0.79 2.88
C GLU A 306 -18.21 2.16 2.20
N GLU A 307 -17.76 2.17 0.94
CA GLU A 307 -17.86 3.33 0.07
C GLU A 307 -19.32 3.55 -0.37
N THR A 308 -19.84 4.74 -0.08
CA THR A 308 -21.12 5.22 -0.62
C THR A 308 -20.99 5.44 -2.14
N PRO A 309 -21.79 4.79 -3.00
CA PRO A 309 -21.72 5.03 -4.43
C PRO A 309 -22.34 6.38 -4.81
N PRO A 310 -21.82 7.08 -5.83
CA PRO A 310 -22.36 8.37 -6.27
C PRO A 310 -23.74 8.21 -6.92
N ALA A 311 -24.62 9.16 -6.62
CA ALA A 311 -25.99 9.23 -7.12
C ALA A 311 -26.06 9.22 -8.66
N ARG A 312 -26.83 8.28 -9.22
CA ARG A 312 -27.19 8.27 -10.65
C ARG A 312 -28.07 9.48 -10.97
N ARG A 313 -27.58 10.36 -11.85
CA ARG A 313 -28.38 11.44 -12.45
C ARG A 313 -29.38 10.85 -13.44
N ALA A 314 -30.62 11.28 -13.30
CA ALA A 314 -31.73 11.00 -14.21
C ALA A 314 -31.45 11.55 -15.61
N LYS A 315 -31.38 10.65 -16.59
CA LYS A 315 -31.66 10.90 -18.01
C LYS A 315 -32.20 9.59 -18.57
N ASP A 316 -33.52 9.52 -18.67
CA ASP A 316 -34.28 8.71 -19.64
C ASP A 316 -35.77 8.99 -19.43
N ARG A 317 -36.21 10.12 -19.96
CA ARG A 317 -37.63 10.39 -20.20
C ARG A 317 -37.78 11.31 -21.40
N ALA A 318 -37.37 10.83 -22.57
CA ALA A 318 -37.75 11.42 -23.84
C ALA A 318 -37.43 10.44 -24.98
N GLU A 319 -38.13 9.31 -25.05
CA GLU A 319 -38.25 8.51 -26.29
C GLU A 319 -39.37 7.48 -26.12
N ARG A 320 -40.61 7.97 -26.20
CA ARG A 320 -41.83 7.20 -26.51
C ARG A 320 -42.98 8.19 -26.62
N LYS A 321 -43.04 8.92 -27.73
CA LYS A 321 -44.24 9.60 -28.24
C LYS A 321 -43.97 10.10 -29.66
N SER A 322 -44.10 9.20 -30.64
CA SER A 322 -44.69 9.49 -31.96
C SER A 322 -44.55 8.28 -32.89
N ALA A 323 -45.65 7.53 -33.02
CA ALA A 323 -46.13 6.99 -34.29
C ALA A 323 -47.62 6.65 -34.10
N PRO A 324 -48.52 6.97 -35.04
CA PRO A 324 -48.42 7.89 -36.17
C PRO A 324 -48.77 9.34 -35.80
#